data_AF-A0A2U8W5Q8-F1
#
_entry.id   AF-A0A2U8W5Q8-F1
#
_cell.length_a   1.000
_cell.length_b   1.000
_cell.length_c   1.000
_cell.angle_alpha   90.00
_cell.angle_beta   90.00
_cell.angle_gamma   90.00
#
_symmetry.space_group_name_H-M   'P 1'
#
loop_
_entity.id
_entity.type
_entity.pdbx_description
1 polymer ?
#
loop_
_entity_poly.entity_id
_entity_poly.type
_entity_poly.pdbx_seq_one_letter_code
_entity_poly.pdbx_strand_id
1 'polypeptide(L)'
;MERVMTAYINLDDFGDASPEDESETTIQDSGVVWPPGYSLRSDGLWYEPGEDKNALQLSGPFYVLGLARDPDGQGWSIALTWTDPDGRPHRAFVPRADLLGTGVDALRPLVASGLIIAQDPGRIRLFKQALAQLECRARVRLVKSAGWHGAAFVLPNRTIGSAADETIVFDGQAGAARYATNGTLRDWIKQVAAPATANSRLVLALSTAFAGPLNDLLQWEGGGVHLVGSSSSGKSTALVAAGSVWGGGGRAGFVHTWRATGNGLESIARSHSGTLLALDELGEIDPREAAKTIYMLGNGVSKIRATREADTRPRAEWRAMLLSAGEIGLADKIVEAGGGRRPGHKCGSPTCRRMLGSVSACSSALTAWSLPSSPRPARNRHCRSTVQQGPHSLRLSPATRPRPSTLPGPISRRSRRACWQPAPSLMVRLSEWPSASP
;
A
#
# COMPACT_ATOMS: atom_id res chain seq x y z
N MET A 1 -26.34 4.03 -30.82
CA MET A 1 -24.95 3.88 -30.34
C MET A 1 -25.03 3.62 -28.84
N GLU A 2 -25.68 2.51 -28.52
CA GLU A 2 -26.03 2.02 -27.18
C GLU A 2 -25.43 0.63 -27.07
N ARG A 3 -25.02 0.24 -25.85
CA ARG A 3 -24.33 -1.01 -25.45
C ARG A 3 -22.80 -0.95 -25.41
N VAL A 4 -22.26 -0.20 -24.45
CA VAL A 4 -21.10 -0.65 -23.66
C VAL A 4 -21.19 -0.02 -22.27
N MET A 5 -21.98 -0.59 -21.37
CA MET A 5 -22.06 -0.42 -19.90
C MET A 5 -23.36 -1.17 -19.56
N THR A 6 -23.42 -2.21 -18.74
CA THR A 6 -22.86 -2.29 -17.39
C THR A 6 -22.81 -3.76 -16.97
N ALA A 7 -21.62 -4.28 -16.65
CA ALA A 7 -21.52 -5.44 -15.77
C ALA A 7 -21.39 -4.85 -14.36
N TYR A 8 -22.52 -4.63 -13.70
CA TYR A 8 -22.50 -4.31 -12.27
C TYR A 8 -21.95 -5.53 -11.54
N ILE A 9 -20.89 -5.33 -10.76
CA ILE A 9 -20.45 -6.29 -9.75
C ILE A 9 -21.68 -6.55 -8.86
N ASN A 10 -22.17 -7.78 -8.83
CA ASN A 10 -23.27 -8.15 -7.96
C ASN A 10 -22.74 -8.15 -6.53
N LEU A 11 -23.09 -7.12 -5.75
CA LEU A 11 -22.58 -6.95 -4.38
C LEU A 11 -23.06 -8.05 -3.44
N ASP A 12 -24.07 -8.83 -3.84
CA ASP A 12 -24.53 -10.02 -3.11
C ASP A 12 -23.60 -11.24 -3.28
N ASP A 13 -22.67 -11.22 -4.25
CA ASP A 13 -21.62 -12.25 -4.37
C ASP A 13 -20.48 -12.05 -3.34
N PHE A 14 -20.37 -10.84 -2.77
CA PHE A 14 -19.49 -10.55 -1.65
C PHE A 14 -20.34 -10.63 -0.39
N GLY A 15 -20.58 -11.85 0.10
CA GLY A 15 -21.23 -12.06 1.40
C GLY A 15 -20.58 -11.16 2.46
N ASP A 16 -21.39 -10.63 3.38
CA ASP A 16 -20.88 -9.87 4.53
C ASP A 16 -19.85 -10.77 5.23
N ALA A 17 -18.56 -10.47 5.04
CA ALA A 17 -17.50 -11.15 5.74
C ALA A 17 -17.73 -10.84 7.22
N SER A 18 -18.27 -11.82 7.94
CA SER A 18 -18.45 -11.75 9.38
C SER A 18 -17.07 -11.48 9.99
N PRO A 19 -16.96 -10.66 11.06
CA PRO A 19 -15.67 -10.43 11.72
C PRO A 19 -14.98 -11.72 12.22
N GLU A 20 -15.73 -12.82 12.25
CA GLU A 20 -15.30 -14.15 12.72
C GLU A 20 -14.56 -14.97 11.64
N ASP A 21 -14.65 -14.61 10.35
CA ASP A 21 -14.01 -15.39 9.27
C ASP A 21 -12.53 -14.98 8.99
N GLU A 22 -11.99 -13.98 9.70
CA GLU A 22 -10.71 -13.34 9.33
C GLU A 22 -9.43 -13.96 9.97
N SER A 23 -9.47 -15.19 10.47
CA SER A 23 -8.28 -15.81 11.10
C SER A 23 -7.94 -17.23 10.67
N GLU A 24 -8.54 -17.77 9.60
CA GLU A 24 -8.02 -18.99 8.99
C GLU A 24 -6.85 -18.63 8.07
N THR A 25 -5.67 -18.41 8.67
CA THR A 25 -4.47 -18.89 7.98
C THR A 25 -4.66 -20.40 7.92
N THR A 26 -5.22 -20.92 6.82
CA THR A 26 -5.37 -22.36 6.60
C THR A 26 -4.05 -22.99 7.01
N ILE A 27 -4.05 -23.73 8.11
CA ILE A 27 -2.85 -24.38 8.63
C ILE A 27 -2.57 -25.51 7.64
N GLN A 28 -1.92 -25.17 6.54
CA GLN A 28 -1.29 -26.16 5.69
C GLN A 28 -0.35 -26.95 6.59
N ASP A 29 -0.42 -28.27 6.51
CA ASP A 29 0.51 -29.16 7.21
C ASP A 29 1.93 -28.70 6.90
N SER A 30 2.57 -28.08 7.89
CA SER A 30 3.89 -27.48 7.72
C SER A 30 4.98 -28.55 7.62
N GLY A 31 4.61 -29.83 7.73
CA GLY A 31 5.52 -30.97 7.63
C GLY A 31 6.59 -30.90 8.71
N VAL A 32 6.18 -30.52 9.92
CA VAL A 32 7.06 -30.34 11.07
C VAL A 32 7.41 -31.71 11.63
N VAL A 33 8.71 -31.98 11.73
CA VAL A 33 9.25 -33.17 12.37
C VAL A 33 9.94 -32.71 13.65
N TRP A 34 9.37 -33.14 14.78
CA TRP A 34 9.96 -32.90 16.09
C TRP A 34 11.09 -33.90 16.37
N PRO A 35 12.14 -33.49 17.11
CA PRO A 35 13.20 -34.40 17.52
C PRO A 35 12.66 -35.54 18.41
N PRO A 36 13.38 -36.67 18.51
CA PRO A 36 12.94 -37.82 19.30
C PRO A 36 12.60 -37.45 20.75
N GLY A 37 11.50 -37.98 21.26
CA GLY A 37 10.99 -37.68 22.60
C GLY A 37 10.21 -36.37 22.70
N TYR A 38 10.02 -35.62 21.60
CA TYR A 38 9.18 -34.42 21.60
C TYR A 38 7.88 -34.66 20.83
N SER A 39 6.77 -34.17 21.38
CA SER A 39 5.47 -34.23 20.73
C SER A 39 4.70 -32.93 20.96
N LEU A 40 4.22 -32.31 19.87
CA LEU A 40 3.29 -31.19 19.95
C LEU A 40 1.87 -31.75 19.95
N ARG A 41 1.12 -31.44 21.01
CA ARG A 41 -0.27 -31.87 21.25
C ARG A 41 -1.18 -30.64 21.26
N SER A 42 -2.50 -30.85 21.32
CA SER A 42 -3.49 -29.76 21.35
C SER A 42 -3.36 -28.82 22.55
N ASP A 43 -2.76 -29.28 23.65
CA ASP A 43 -2.53 -28.53 24.87
C ASP A 43 -1.10 -27.98 25.02
N GLY A 44 -0.21 -28.28 24.06
CA GLY A 44 1.15 -27.74 24.04
C GLY A 44 2.26 -28.71 23.65
N LEU A 45 3.50 -28.28 23.86
CA LEU A 45 4.69 -29.07 23.55
C LEU A 45 5.12 -29.89 24.77
N TRP A 46 5.32 -31.19 24.55
CA TRP A 46 5.70 -32.15 25.58
C TRP A 46 7.03 -32.81 25.25
N TYR A 47 7.76 -33.18 26.30
CA TYR A 47 8.94 -34.02 26.23
C TYR A 47 8.76 -35.31 27.04
N GLU A 48 9.03 -36.44 26.41
CA GLU A 48 8.91 -37.80 26.93
C GLU A 48 10.31 -38.40 27.10
N PRO A 49 10.84 -38.49 28.34
CA PRO A 49 12.22 -38.92 28.56
C PRO A 49 12.47 -40.44 28.41
N GLY A 50 11.46 -41.24 28.03
CA GLY A 50 11.48 -42.70 27.97
C GLY A 50 10.47 -43.37 28.94
N GLU A 51 10.36 -44.72 28.87
CA GLU A 51 9.27 -45.54 29.46
C GLU A 51 9.07 -45.42 30.99
N ASP A 52 10.09 -44.95 31.74
CA ASP A 52 10.05 -44.90 33.21
C ASP A 52 9.94 -43.48 33.81
N LYS A 53 9.71 -42.44 32.98
CA LYS A 53 9.65 -41.05 33.44
C LYS A 53 8.39 -40.33 32.98
N ASN A 54 7.85 -39.50 33.86
CA ASN A 54 6.69 -38.68 33.55
C ASN A 54 6.99 -37.70 32.41
N ALA A 55 6.05 -37.58 31.48
CA ALA A 55 6.09 -36.58 30.43
C ALA A 55 6.14 -35.16 31.03
N LEU A 56 6.96 -34.30 30.44
CA LEU A 56 7.17 -32.93 30.90
C LEU A 56 6.54 -31.96 29.89
N GLN A 57 5.52 -31.22 30.31
CA GLN A 57 5.00 -30.11 29.51
C GLN A 57 6.01 -28.96 29.52
N LEU A 58 6.37 -28.50 28.32
CA LEU A 58 7.37 -27.47 28.09
C LEU A 58 6.74 -26.11 27.78
N SER A 59 5.62 -26.10 27.05
CA SER A 59 4.88 -24.89 26.69
C SER A 59 3.40 -25.20 26.49
N GLY A 60 2.58 -24.14 26.42
CA GLY A 60 1.22 -24.19 25.88
C GLY A 60 1.20 -24.40 24.36
N PRO A 61 0.00 -24.40 23.76
CA PRO A 61 -0.21 -24.68 22.34
C PRO A 61 0.31 -23.55 21.45
N PHE A 62 0.96 -23.94 20.36
CA PHE A 62 1.39 -23.06 19.27
C PHE A 62 1.51 -23.88 17.99
N TYR A 63 1.61 -23.19 16.85
CA TYR A 63 1.80 -23.78 15.54
C TYR A 63 3.07 -23.25 14.89
N VAL A 64 3.82 -24.13 14.23
CA VAL A 64 4.98 -23.75 13.41
C VAL A 64 4.50 -23.51 11.99
N LEU A 65 4.58 -22.26 11.53
CA LEU A 65 4.21 -21.88 10.16
C LEU A 65 5.27 -22.32 9.15
N GLY A 66 6.55 -22.35 9.56
CA GLY A 66 7.66 -22.73 8.70
C GLY A 66 8.99 -22.15 9.15
N LEU A 67 10.03 -22.46 8.39
CA LEU A 67 11.33 -21.83 8.53
C LEU A 67 11.37 -20.54 7.70
N ALA A 68 11.53 -19.43 8.41
CA ALA A 68 11.48 -18.09 7.87
C ALA A 68 12.87 -17.56 7.52
N ARG A 69 12.99 -16.82 6.42
CA ARG A 69 14.21 -16.13 6.00
C ARG A 69 13.89 -14.84 5.26
N ASP A 70 14.85 -13.94 5.17
CA ASP A 70 14.73 -12.77 4.32
C ASP A 70 14.91 -13.12 2.83
N PRO A 71 14.64 -12.19 1.88
CA PRO A 71 14.77 -12.45 0.45
C PRO A 71 16.19 -12.81 0.01
N ASP A 72 17.21 -12.42 0.77
CA ASP A 72 18.63 -12.69 0.50
C ASP A 72 19.07 -14.06 1.05
N GLY A 73 18.15 -14.81 1.66
CA GLY A 73 18.40 -16.13 2.22
C GLY A 73 19.12 -16.11 3.58
N GLN A 74 19.12 -14.96 4.25
CA GLN A 74 19.71 -14.73 5.56
C GLN A 74 18.63 -14.64 6.66
N GLY A 75 19.05 -14.47 7.92
CA GLY A 75 18.13 -14.23 9.03
C GLY A 75 17.22 -15.41 9.38
N TRP A 76 17.71 -16.64 9.21
CA TRP A 76 16.93 -17.86 9.44
C TRP A 76 16.29 -17.89 10.84
N SER A 77 14.97 -18.01 10.84
CA SER A 77 14.12 -17.96 12.03
C SER A 77 13.02 -19.02 11.95
N ILE A 78 12.42 -19.36 13.10
CA ILE A 78 11.25 -20.24 13.16
C ILE A 78 10.02 -19.34 13.27
N ALA A 79 9.09 -19.44 12.33
CA ALA A 79 7.84 -18.70 12.38
C ALA A 79 6.82 -19.46 13.23
N LEU A 80 6.38 -18.84 14.32
CA LEU A 80 5.42 -19.39 15.26
C LEU A 80 4.16 -18.54 15.27
N THR A 81 3.01 -19.19 15.47
CA THR A 81 1.73 -18.54 15.75
C THR A 81 1.03 -19.24 16.91
N TRP A 82 0.36 -18.50 17.77
CA TRP A 82 -0.40 -19.04 18.90
C TRP A 82 -1.54 -18.10 19.27
N THR A 83 -2.38 -18.54 20.20
CA THR A 83 -3.45 -17.72 20.76
C THR A 83 -3.14 -17.45 22.23
N ASP A 84 -3.21 -16.19 22.65
CA ASP A 84 -3.01 -15.83 24.06
C ASP A 84 -4.22 -16.24 24.94
N PRO A 85 -4.12 -16.15 26.28
CA PRO A 85 -5.23 -16.48 27.17
C PRO A 85 -6.51 -15.65 26.96
N ASP A 86 -6.42 -14.49 26.30
CA ASP A 86 -7.55 -13.62 25.97
C ASP A 86 -8.15 -13.94 24.59
N GLY A 87 -7.67 -15.00 23.93
CA GLY A 87 -8.16 -15.42 22.62
C GLY A 87 -7.56 -14.64 21.44
N ARG A 88 -6.54 -13.80 21.65
CA ARG A 88 -5.93 -13.01 20.57
C ARG A 88 -4.84 -13.81 19.86
N PRO A 89 -4.84 -13.85 18.52
CA PRO A 89 -3.78 -14.50 17.77
C PRO A 89 -2.50 -13.66 17.81
N HIS A 90 -1.38 -14.31 18.06
CA HIS A 90 -0.04 -13.74 18.01
C HIS A 90 0.82 -14.49 17.02
N ARG A 91 1.75 -13.76 16.42
CA ARG A 91 2.78 -14.30 15.53
C ARG A 91 4.13 -13.75 15.93
N ALA A 92 5.14 -14.62 15.97
CA ALA A 92 6.51 -14.22 16.22
C ALA A 92 7.50 -15.05 15.40
N PHE A 93 8.69 -14.48 15.23
CA PHE A 93 9.82 -15.15 14.58
C PHE A 93 10.89 -15.35 15.63
N VAL A 94 11.35 -16.58 15.77
CA VAL A 94 12.41 -16.95 16.71
C VAL A 94 13.70 -17.11 15.92
N PRO A 95 14.64 -16.14 15.97
CA PRO A 95 15.89 -16.25 15.22
C PRO A 95 16.69 -17.45 15.72
N ARG A 96 17.18 -18.29 14.80
CA ARG A 96 17.96 -19.48 15.18
C ARG A 96 19.29 -19.10 15.84
N ALA A 97 19.85 -17.96 15.47
CA ALA A 97 21.04 -17.41 16.09
C ALA A 97 20.81 -17.09 17.59
N ASP A 98 19.61 -16.60 17.94
CA ASP A 98 19.27 -16.21 19.31
C ASP A 98 18.96 -17.41 20.22
N LEU A 99 18.80 -18.61 19.63
CA LEU A 99 18.70 -19.87 20.39
C LEU A 99 20.06 -20.36 20.90
N LEU A 100 21.17 -19.78 20.43
CA LEU A 100 22.51 -20.06 20.96
C LEU A 100 22.65 -19.49 22.38
N GLY A 101 23.53 -20.09 23.19
CA GLY A 101 23.76 -19.63 24.56
C GLY A 101 22.53 -19.82 25.46
N THR A 102 22.08 -18.77 26.16
CA THR A 102 20.96 -18.86 27.12
C THR A 102 19.60 -18.99 26.43
N GLY A 103 19.41 -18.37 25.25
CA GLY A 103 18.13 -18.39 24.52
C GLY A 103 17.07 -17.43 25.05
N VAL A 104 17.40 -16.57 26.02
CA VAL A 104 16.40 -15.69 26.67
C VAL A 104 15.83 -14.66 25.70
N ASP A 105 16.67 -14.11 24.82
CA ASP A 105 16.24 -13.08 23.87
C ASP A 105 15.26 -13.64 22.82
N ALA A 106 15.44 -14.91 22.44
CA ALA A 106 14.52 -15.65 21.58
C ALA A 106 13.15 -15.93 22.23
N LEU A 107 13.14 -16.27 23.53
CA LEU A 107 11.93 -16.71 24.23
C LEU A 107 11.13 -15.57 24.87
N ARG A 108 11.80 -14.49 25.28
CA ARG A 108 11.16 -13.36 25.97
C ARG A 108 10.00 -12.76 25.18
N PRO A 109 10.08 -12.51 23.86
CA PRO A 109 8.96 -11.98 23.08
C PRO A 109 7.76 -12.94 23.07
N LEU A 110 7.99 -14.25 23.04
CA LEU A 110 6.91 -15.25 23.04
C LEU A 110 6.12 -15.17 24.35
N VAL A 111 6.82 -15.14 25.49
CA VAL A 111 6.20 -15.03 26.82
C VAL A 111 5.51 -13.67 26.99
N ALA A 112 6.12 -12.58 26.53
CA ALA A 112 5.54 -11.24 26.59
C ALA A 112 4.22 -11.12 25.81
N SER A 113 4.09 -11.89 24.73
CA SER A 113 2.88 -12.01 23.91
C SER A 113 1.97 -13.17 24.33
N GLY A 114 2.14 -13.70 25.55
CA GLY A 114 1.18 -14.62 26.16
C GLY A 114 1.41 -16.11 25.89
N LEU A 115 2.49 -16.51 25.23
CA LEU A 115 2.82 -17.94 25.11
C LEU A 115 3.26 -18.47 26.47
N ILE A 116 2.52 -19.44 27.00
CA ILE A 116 2.87 -20.10 28.26
C ILE A 116 4.10 -20.98 28.02
N ILE A 117 5.19 -20.74 28.76
CA ILE A 117 6.40 -21.57 28.76
C ILE A 117 6.69 -21.98 30.20
N ALA A 118 7.11 -23.23 30.39
CA ALA A 118 7.53 -23.74 31.70
C ALA A 118 8.68 -22.89 32.26
N GLN A 119 8.65 -22.59 33.56
CA GLN A 119 9.65 -21.73 34.22
C GLN A 119 10.85 -22.50 34.77
N ASP A 120 10.78 -23.84 34.81
CA ASP A 120 11.88 -24.69 35.26
C ASP A 120 13.07 -24.60 34.28
N PRO A 121 14.30 -24.33 34.75
CA PRO A 121 15.48 -24.19 33.88
C PRO A 121 15.75 -25.42 33.00
N GLY A 122 15.46 -26.63 33.50
CA GLY A 122 15.58 -27.87 32.75
C GLY A 122 14.58 -27.93 31.59
N ARG A 123 13.32 -27.60 31.85
CA ARG A 123 12.26 -27.54 30.83
C ARG A 123 12.48 -26.42 29.81
N ILE A 124 12.98 -25.25 30.23
CA ILE A 124 13.36 -24.18 29.29
C ILE A 124 14.47 -24.66 28.35
N ARG A 125 15.48 -25.36 28.88
CA ARG A 125 16.55 -25.95 28.07
C ARG A 125 15.99 -26.96 27.06
N LEU A 126 15.07 -27.83 27.48
CA LEU A 126 14.42 -28.80 26.60
C LEU A 126 13.57 -28.12 25.52
N PHE A 127 12.81 -27.08 25.86
CA PHE A 127 12.01 -26.29 24.91
C PHE A 127 12.89 -25.66 23.83
N LYS A 128 13.97 -25.01 24.25
CA LYS A 128 14.96 -24.43 23.35
C LYS A 128 15.58 -25.47 22.43
N GLN A 129 15.91 -26.65 22.97
CA GLN A 129 16.45 -27.76 22.18
C GLN A 129 15.42 -28.23 21.13
N ALA A 130 14.14 -28.34 21.49
CA ALA A 130 13.08 -28.69 20.56
C ALA A 130 13.03 -27.71 19.37
N LEU A 131 13.04 -26.41 19.65
CA LEU A 131 13.05 -25.37 18.63
C LEU A 131 14.32 -25.40 17.77
N ALA A 132 15.48 -25.60 18.39
CA ALA A 132 16.74 -25.65 17.67
C ALA A 132 16.84 -26.86 16.73
N GLN A 133 16.28 -28.01 17.12
CA GLN A 133 16.40 -29.28 16.40
C GLN A 133 15.18 -29.63 15.54
N LEU A 134 14.08 -28.87 15.60
CA LEU A 134 12.94 -29.13 14.73
C LEU A 134 13.34 -29.01 13.26
N GLU A 135 12.75 -29.88 12.46
CA GLU A 135 12.80 -29.81 11.01
C GLU A 135 11.42 -29.43 10.49
N CYS A 136 11.37 -28.64 9.43
CA CYS A 136 10.12 -28.19 8.86
C CYS A 136 10.33 -27.94 7.36
N ARG A 137 9.46 -28.52 6.53
CA ARG A 137 9.53 -28.38 5.08
C ARG A 137 8.97 -27.04 4.61
N ALA A 138 7.94 -26.54 5.30
CA ALA A 138 7.33 -25.26 4.96
C ALA A 138 8.33 -24.10 5.08
N ARG A 139 8.29 -23.21 4.10
CA ARG A 139 9.15 -22.03 4.02
C ARG A 139 8.32 -20.77 4.12
N VAL A 140 8.88 -19.80 4.84
CA VAL A 140 8.29 -18.47 5.01
C VAL A 140 9.29 -17.43 4.52
N ARG A 141 8.84 -16.46 3.72
CA ARG A 141 9.65 -15.32 3.30
C ARG A 141 9.26 -14.08 4.07
N LEU A 142 10.21 -13.50 4.78
CA LEU A 142 10.02 -12.29 5.57
C LEU A 142 10.33 -11.06 4.73
N VAL A 143 9.34 -10.18 4.58
CA VAL A 143 9.48 -8.95 3.78
C VAL A 143 9.27 -7.72 4.64
N LYS A 144 10.13 -6.71 4.47
CA LYS A 144 10.12 -5.47 5.28
C LYS A 144 9.29 -4.34 4.66
N SER A 145 8.56 -4.63 3.58
CA SER A 145 7.64 -3.70 2.93
C SER A 145 6.34 -4.42 2.57
N ALA A 146 5.23 -3.69 2.69
CA ALA A 146 3.94 -4.13 2.16
C ALA A 146 3.92 -4.04 0.62
N GLY A 147 2.81 -4.46 0.02
CA GLY A 147 2.54 -4.37 -1.41
C GLY A 147 2.82 -5.67 -2.17
N TRP A 148 3.07 -5.57 -3.46
CA TRP A 148 3.25 -6.74 -4.31
C TRP A 148 4.62 -7.40 -4.11
N HIS A 149 4.59 -8.72 -3.93
CA HIS A 149 5.75 -9.60 -3.91
C HIS A 149 5.48 -10.77 -4.85
N GLY A 150 5.81 -10.59 -6.12
CA GLY A 150 5.43 -11.51 -7.19
C GLY A 150 3.91 -11.52 -7.37
N ALA A 151 3.28 -12.69 -7.22
CA ALA A 151 1.83 -12.85 -7.35
C ALA A 151 1.05 -12.64 -6.03
N ALA A 152 1.75 -12.43 -4.91
CA ALA A 152 1.13 -12.21 -3.62
C ALA A 152 1.14 -10.72 -3.25
N PHE A 153 0.07 -10.24 -2.64
CA PHE A 153 -0.04 -8.88 -2.11
C PHE A 153 0.03 -8.92 -0.59
N VAL A 154 1.11 -8.42 -0.03
CA VAL A 154 1.43 -8.49 1.39
C VAL A 154 0.95 -7.22 2.09
N LEU A 155 0.10 -7.39 3.09
CA LEU A 155 -0.27 -6.37 4.07
C LEU A 155 0.40 -6.69 5.42
N PRO A 156 0.52 -5.72 6.33
CA PRO A 156 1.15 -5.96 7.63
C PRO A 156 0.47 -7.02 8.49
N ASN A 157 -0.84 -7.21 8.34
CA ASN A 157 -1.63 -8.20 9.10
C ASN A 157 -2.00 -9.45 8.29
N ARG A 158 -1.90 -9.42 6.95
CA ARG A 158 -2.33 -10.54 6.10
C ARG A 158 -1.61 -10.55 4.76
N THR A 159 -1.60 -11.70 4.09
CA THR A 159 -1.11 -11.82 2.71
C THR A 159 -2.24 -12.33 1.84
N ILE A 160 -2.47 -11.67 0.70
CA ILE A 160 -3.53 -12.00 -0.26
C ILE A 160 -2.88 -12.66 -1.49
N GLY A 161 -3.44 -13.79 -1.92
CA GLY A 161 -2.87 -14.60 -2.99
C GLY A 161 -1.75 -15.53 -2.49
N SER A 162 -1.19 -16.31 -3.41
CA SER A 162 -0.12 -17.28 -3.11
C SER A 162 1.05 -17.10 -4.07
N ALA A 163 2.26 -17.22 -3.55
CA ALA A 163 3.48 -17.26 -4.33
C ALA A 163 4.14 -18.63 -4.18
N ALA A 164 3.93 -19.50 -5.18
CA ALA A 164 4.70 -20.72 -5.44
C ALA A 164 5.30 -21.40 -4.19
N ASP A 165 4.45 -22.14 -3.46
CA ASP A 165 4.78 -23.00 -2.31
C ASP A 165 5.45 -22.32 -1.10
N GLU A 166 5.54 -20.99 -1.07
CA GLU A 166 6.14 -20.23 0.04
C GLU A 166 5.20 -19.14 0.56
N THR A 167 4.97 -19.15 1.87
CA THR A 167 4.17 -18.11 2.55
C THR A 167 5.01 -16.85 2.68
N ILE A 168 4.53 -15.72 2.16
CA ILE A 168 5.21 -14.42 2.35
C ILE A 168 4.55 -13.70 3.51
N VAL A 169 5.35 -13.22 4.46
CA VAL A 169 4.87 -12.53 5.66
C VAL A 169 5.62 -11.22 5.85
N PHE A 170 4.88 -10.18 6.25
CA PHE A 170 5.46 -8.90 6.61
C PHE A 170 6.22 -8.99 7.95
N ASP A 171 7.49 -8.61 7.93
CA ASP A 171 8.38 -8.48 9.08
C ASP A 171 8.57 -6.99 9.39
N GLY A 172 7.63 -6.45 10.16
CA GLY A 172 7.63 -5.06 10.58
C GLY A 172 6.59 -4.80 11.67
N GLN A 173 6.50 -3.55 12.12
CA GLN A 173 5.59 -3.14 13.18
C GLN A 173 4.15 -3.01 12.65
N ALA A 174 3.44 -4.12 12.51
CA ALA A 174 2.11 -4.16 11.92
C ALA A 174 1.11 -3.22 12.62
N GLY A 175 1.16 -3.13 13.95
CA GLY A 175 0.29 -2.22 14.73
C GLY A 175 0.52 -0.73 14.42
N ALA A 176 1.75 -0.35 14.07
CA ALA A 176 2.05 1.04 13.71
C ALA A 176 1.48 1.43 12.33
N ALA A 177 1.16 0.45 11.47
CA ALA A 177 0.64 0.67 10.13
C ALA A 177 -0.89 0.86 10.08
N ARG A 178 -1.59 0.54 11.17
CA ARG A 178 -3.04 0.81 11.38
C ARG A 178 -4.01 0.15 10.40
N TYR A 179 -3.60 -0.92 9.73
CA TYR A 179 -4.54 -1.76 8.97
C TYR A 179 -5.50 -2.47 9.92
N ALA A 180 -6.78 -2.40 9.63
CA ALA A 180 -7.84 -2.99 10.44
C ALA A 180 -9.14 -3.12 9.61
N THR A 181 -10.01 -4.03 10.03
CA THR A 181 -11.37 -4.19 9.49
C THR A 181 -12.36 -3.89 10.61
N ASN A 182 -13.45 -3.17 10.33
CA ASN A 182 -14.55 -2.99 11.27
C ASN A 182 -15.86 -2.70 10.52
N GLY A 183 -16.94 -3.36 10.93
CA GLY A 183 -18.25 -3.26 10.28
C GLY A 183 -18.33 -4.03 8.97
N THR A 184 -19.33 -3.71 8.15
CA THR A 184 -19.61 -4.40 6.87
C THR A 184 -19.28 -3.52 5.66
N LEU A 185 -18.99 -4.16 4.52
CA LEU A 185 -18.81 -3.44 3.25
C LEU A 185 -20.08 -2.68 2.85
N ARG A 186 -21.26 -3.25 3.08
CA ARG A 186 -22.56 -2.62 2.79
C ARG A 186 -22.74 -1.32 3.58
N ASP A 187 -22.41 -1.34 4.87
CA ASP A 187 -22.45 -0.14 5.70
C ASP A 187 -21.43 0.90 5.24
N TRP A 188 -20.21 0.48 4.89
CA TRP A 188 -19.20 1.39 4.36
C TRP A 188 -19.64 2.07 3.06
N ILE A 189 -20.24 1.31 2.13
CA ILE A 189 -20.79 1.86 0.88
C ILE A 189 -21.89 2.88 1.19
N LYS A 190 -22.83 2.54 2.09
CA LYS A 190 -23.97 3.40 2.44
C LYS A 190 -23.53 4.68 3.16
N GLN A 191 -22.57 4.59 4.08
CA GLN A 191 -22.22 5.67 5.00
C GLN A 191 -21.02 6.51 4.54
N VAL A 192 -20.13 5.97 3.70
CA VAL A 192 -18.91 6.66 3.23
C VAL A 192 -18.94 6.89 1.72
N ALA A 193 -19.08 5.83 0.92
CA ALA A 193 -18.95 5.94 -0.54
C ALA A 193 -20.14 6.67 -1.19
N ALA A 194 -21.38 6.34 -0.82
CA ALA A 194 -22.57 6.94 -1.39
C ALA A 194 -22.63 8.47 -1.15
N PRO A 195 -22.40 8.99 0.08
CA PRO A 195 -22.32 10.43 0.30
C PRO A 195 -21.16 11.12 -0.46
N ALA A 196 -20.05 10.41 -0.70
CA ALA A 196 -18.90 10.96 -1.39
C ALA A 196 -19.16 11.25 -2.88
N THR A 197 -20.10 10.56 -3.52
CA THR A 197 -20.37 10.68 -4.98
C THR A 197 -20.66 12.10 -5.46
N ALA A 198 -21.27 12.93 -4.63
CA ALA A 198 -21.57 14.34 -4.95
C ALA A 198 -20.40 15.30 -4.66
N ASN A 199 -19.31 14.82 -4.07
CA ASN A 199 -18.17 15.63 -3.66
C ASN A 199 -16.88 15.20 -4.38
N SER A 200 -16.45 16.00 -5.35
CA SER A 200 -15.26 15.71 -6.16
C SER A 200 -13.97 15.51 -5.34
N ARG A 201 -13.83 16.16 -4.18
CA ARG A 201 -12.64 16.01 -3.32
C ARG A 201 -12.66 14.66 -2.58
N LEU A 202 -13.83 14.23 -2.11
CA LEU A 202 -13.99 12.90 -1.51
C LEU A 202 -13.82 11.78 -2.54
N VAL A 203 -14.38 11.95 -3.75
CA VAL A 203 -14.16 11.01 -4.87
C VAL A 203 -12.67 10.91 -5.20
N LEU A 204 -11.96 12.03 -5.30
CA LEU A 204 -10.51 12.04 -5.54
C LEU A 204 -9.74 11.33 -4.41
N ALA A 205 -10.09 11.60 -3.15
CA ALA A 205 -9.45 11.00 -1.99
C ALA A 205 -9.64 9.46 -1.95
N LEU A 206 -10.86 8.98 -2.15
CA LEU A 206 -11.17 7.55 -2.25
C LEU A 206 -10.48 6.90 -3.45
N SER A 207 -10.50 7.55 -4.61
CA SER A 207 -9.81 7.05 -5.81
C SER A 207 -8.30 6.92 -5.59
N THR A 208 -7.71 7.88 -4.88
CA THR A 208 -6.29 7.85 -4.50
C THR A 208 -5.99 6.66 -3.59
N ALA A 209 -6.90 6.33 -2.67
CA ALA A 209 -6.77 5.17 -1.80
C ALA A 209 -6.80 3.84 -2.56
N PHE A 210 -7.68 3.69 -3.55
CA PHE A 210 -7.78 2.48 -4.37
C PHE A 210 -6.65 2.35 -5.42
N ALA A 211 -5.97 3.44 -5.78
CA ALA A 211 -4.93 3.43 -6.79
C ALA A 211 -3.63 2.72 -6.36
N GLY A 212 -3.38 2.59 -5.05
CA GLY A 212 -2.15 1.98 -4.52
C GLY A 212 -1.77 0.63 -5.16
N PRO A 213 -2.65 -0.40 -5.10
CA PRO A 213 -2.36 -1.72 -5.63
C PRO A 213 -2.14 -1.74 -7.14
N LEU A 214 -2.70 -0.75 -7.86
CA LEU A 214 -2.57 -0.65 -9.31
C LEU A 214 -1.20 -0.12 -9.74
N ASN A 215 -0.52 0.64 -8.89
CA ASN A 215 0.77 1.27 -9.24
C ASN A 215 1.82 0.25 -9.66
N ASP A 216 1.99 -0.83 -8.89
CA ASP A 216 2.97 -1.85 -9.22
C ASP A 216 2.57 -2.64 -10.47
N LEU A 217 1.29 -2.95 -10.64
CA LEU A 217 0.80 -3.66 -11.83
C LEU A 217 1.00 -2.85 -13.10
N LEU A 218 0.84 -1.52 -13.01
CA LEU A 218 1.05 -0.59 -14.11
C LEU A 218 2.51 -0.15 -14.24
N GLN A 219 3.41 -0.62 -13.36
CA GLN A 219 4.80 -0.16 -13.26
C GLN A 219 4.90 1.37 -13.17
N TRP A 220 3.91 1.98 -12.51
CA TRP A 220 3.89 3.41 -12.26
C TRP A 220 4.67 3.70 -10.97
N GLU A 221 5.49 4.75 -10.99
CA GLU A 221 6.45 5.05 -9.91
C GLU A 221 5.78 5.56 -8.61
N GLY A 222 4.44 5.59 -8.55
CA GLY A 222 3.66 6.19 -7.48
C GLY A 222 3.43 7.69 -7.70
N GLY A 223 2.71 8.30 -6.76
CA GLY A 223 2.32 9.70 -6.84
C GLY A 223 1.53 10.15 -5.63
N GLY A 224 1.06 11.38 -5.65
CA GLY A 224 0.23 11.85 -4.57
C GLY A 224 -0.56 13.11 -4.84
N VAL A 225 -1.51 13.35 -3.95
CA VAL A 225 -2.38 14.52 -3.93
C VAL A 225 -2.17 15.23 -2.60
N HIS A 226 -2.06 16.55 -2.65
CA HIS A 226 -2.02 17.37 -1.46
C HIS A 226 -3.20 18.33 -1.43
N LEU A 227 -4.06 18.19 -0.42
CA LEU A 227 -5.22 19.03 -0.19
C LEU A 227 -4.80 20.29 0.55
N VAL A 228 -4.96 21.43 -0.10
CA VAL A 228 -4.63 22.75 0.47
C VAL A 228 -5.91 23.54 0.69
N GLY A 229 -6.02 24.18 1.86
CA GLY A 229 -7.14 25.05 2.17
C GLY A 229 -7.10 25.51 3.62
N SER A 230 -7.93 26.50 3.95
CA SER A 230 -8.07 27.00 5.32
C SER A 230 -8.46 25.90 6.30
N SER A 231 -8.24 26.14 7.60
CA SER A 231 -8.81 25.29 8.65
C SER A 231 -10.31 25.04 8.43
N SER A 232 -10.79 23.89 8.90
CA SER A 232 -12.20 23.49 8.83
C SER A 232 -12.81 23.36 7.42
N SER A 233 -11.99 23.23 6.37
CA SER A 233 -12.47 23.03 4.99
C SER A 233 -12.72 21.55 4.60
N GLY A 234 -12.74 20.62 5.56
CA GLY A 234 -12.98 19.19 5.30
C GLY A 234 -11.77 18.36 4.84
N LYS A 235 -10.54 18.89 4.93
CA LYS A 235 -9.32 18.16 4.51
C LYS A 235 -9.09 16.87 5.28
N SER A 236 -9.14 16.94 6.62
CA SER A 236 -8.98 15.78 7.50
C SER A 236 -10.11 14.77 7.29
N THR A 237 -11.34 15.23 7.02
CA THR A 237 -12.46 14.35 6.65
C THR A 237 -12.16 13.56 5.37
N ALA A 238 -11.59 14.20 4.34
CA ALA A 238 -11.19 13.51 3.13
C ALA A 238 -10.07 12.48 3.37
N LEU A 239 -9.09 12.80 4.23
CA LEU A 239 -8.05 11.86 4.64
C LEU A 239 -8.63 10.64 5.39
N VAL A 240 -9.55 10.87 6.33
CA VAL A 240 -10.21 9.80 7.08
C VAL A 240 -11.06 8.92 6.15
N ALA A 241 -11.82 9.52 5.22
CA ALA A 241 -12.59 8.79 4.23
C ALA A 241 -11.69 7.90 3.35
N ALA A 242 -10.60 8.46 2.82
CA ALA A 242 -9.62 7.69 2.05
C ALA A 242 -8.97 6.57 2.88
N GLY A 243 -8.59 6.88 4.13
CA GLY A 243 -7.98 5.93 5.06
C GLY A 243 -8.87 4.72 5.37
N SER A 244 -10.19 4.93 5.46
CA SER A 244 -11.17 3.88 5.76
C SER A 244 -11.21 2.73 4.74
N VAL A 245 -10.63 2.92 3.55
CA VAL A 245 -10.46 1.84 2.55
C VAL A 245 -9.49 0.76 3.03
N TRP A 246 -8.46 1.14 3.80
CA TRP A 246 -7.38 0.25 4.22
C TRP A 246 -7.41 -0.07 5.72
N GLY A 247 -8.08 0.75 6.51
CA GLY A 247 -8.38 0.45 7.90
C GLY A 247 -8.49 1.68 8.78
N GLY A 248 -7.97 1.57 10.00
CA GLY A 248 -7.95 2.65 10.97
C GLY A 248 -8.05 2.17 12.41
N GLY A 249 -8.18 3.14 13.33
CA GLY A 249 -8.31 2.91 14.75
C GLY A 249 -8.12 4.23 15.51
N GLY A 250 -8.66 4.31 16.73
CA GLY A 250 -8.61 5.54 17.52
C GLY A 250 -9.26 6.74 16.82
N ARG A 251 -8.85 7.97 17.19
CA ARG A 251 -9.46 9.20 16.66
C ARG A 251 -9.02 9.58 15.24
N ALA A 252 -7.80 9.25 14.86
CA ALA A 252 -7.22 9.63 13.56
C ALA A 252 -7.42 8.57 12.46
N GLY A 253 -7.98 7.41 12.79
CA GLY A 253 -8.14 6.32 11.83
C GLY A 253 -6.77 5.87 11.28
N PHE A 254 -6.72 5.69 9.96
CA PHE A 254 -5.54 5.28 9.21
C PHE A 254 -4.52 6.43 8.98
N VAL A 255 -4.87 7.67 9.37
CA VAL A 255 -4.12 8.88 9.03
C VAL A 255 -2.96 9.10 10.00
N HIS A 256 -1.76 9.34 9.46
CA HIS A 256 -0.57 9.71 10.23
C HIS A 256 -0.35 11.22 10.22
N THR A 257 0.42 11.74 11.17
CA THR A 257 0.83 13.16 11.20
C THR A 257 2.17 13.35 10.48
N TRP A 258 2.36 14.52 9.87
CA TRP A 258 3.67 14.98 9.41
C TRP A 258 4.68 15.22 10.54
N ARG A 259 4.22 15.30 11.80
CA ARG A 259 5.05 15.41 13.01
C ARG A 259 5.77 14.11 13.35
N ALA A 260 6.74 13.75 12.52
CA ALA A 260 7.59 12.60 12.72
C ALA A 260 9.00 12.86 12.19
N THR A 261 9.98 12.11 12.69
CA THR A 261 11.33 12.13 12.11
C THR A 261 11.30 11.51 10.71
N GLY A 262 12.24 11.89 9.84
CA GLY A 262 12.35 11.29 8.51
C GLY A 262 12.44 9.75 8.55
N ASN A 263 13.11 9.19 9.56
CA ASN A 263 13.21 7.74 9.76
C ASN A 263 11.87 7.12 10.16
N GLY A 264 11.09 7.82 10.98
CA GLY A 264 9.73 7.41 11.35
C GLY A 264 8.84 7.34 10.12
N LEU A 265 8.85 8.40 9.29
CA LEU A 265 8.07 8.45 8.05
C LEU A 265 8.53 7.44 7.00
N GLU A 266 9.83 7.13 6.94
CA GLU A 266 10.38 6.05 6.10
C GLU A 266 9.79 4.69 6.51
N SER A 267 9.80 4.37 7.81
CA SER A 267 9.24 3.11 8.34
C SER A 267 7.74 2.98 8.04
N ILE A 268 6.99 4.07 8.24
CA ILE A 268 5.56 4.14 7.92
C ILE A 268 5.38 3.92 6.41
N ALA A 269 6.13 4.64 5.56
CA ALA A 269 5.98 4.52 4.11
C ALA A 269 6.23 3.09 3.58
N ARG A 270 7.18 2.34 4.15
CA ARG A 270 7.40 0.92 3.82
C ARG A 270 6.20 0.04 4.16
N SER A 271 5.54 0.33 5.27
CA SER A 271 4.36 -0.41 5.74
C SER A 271 3.10 -0.07 4.92
N HIS A 272 3.13 1.04 4.19
CA HIS A 272 2.08 1.52 3.29
C HIS A 272 2.45 1.37 1.80
N SER A 273 3.51 0.60 1.49
CA SER A 273 3.87 0.28 0.12
C SER A 273 2.78 -0.57 -0.54
N GLY A 274 2.47 -0.30 -1.79
CA GLY A 274 1.35 -0.87 -2.54
C GLY A 274 -0.03 -0.34 -2.14
N THR A 275 -0.15 0.60 -1.18
CA THR A 275 -1.44 1.09 -0.66
C THR A 275 -1.45 2.62 -0.55
N LEU A 276 -2.33 3.17 0.30
CA LEU A 276 -2.40 4.59 0.63
C LEU A 276 -1.44 4.94 1.76
N LEU A 277 -0.71 6.05 1.64
CA LEU A 277 -0.09 6.74 2.78
C LEU A 277 -0.83 8.06 3.00
N ALA A 278 -1.55 8.18 4.12
CA ALA A 278 -2.30 9.39 4.47
C ALA A 278 -1.53 10.22 5.52
N LEU A 279 -1.23 11.48 5.24
CA LEU A 279 -0.49 12.38 6.13
C LEU A 279 -1.25 13.71 6.36
N ASP A 280 -1.63 14.00 7.60
CA ASP A 280 -2.28 15.26 7.97
C ASP A 280 -1.31 16.23 8.65
N GLU A 281 -1.70 17.51 8.62
CA GLU A 281 -1.05 18.62 9.30
C GLU A 281 0.39 18.88 8.85
N LEU A 282 0.59 19.18 7.56
CA LEU A 282 1.90 19.58 7.01
C LEU A 282 2.54 20.75 7.77
N GLY A 283 1.76 21.57 8.49
CA GLY A 283 2.31 22.63 9.35
C GLY A 283 3.26 22.12 10.44
N GLU A 284 3.06 20.89 10.94
CA GLU A 284 3.80 20.33 12.08
C GLU A 284 5.18 19.75 11.73
N ILE A 285 5.53 19.56 10.45
CA ILE A 285 6.90 19.14 10.10
C ILE A 285 7.87 20.31 10.24
N ASP A 286 9.06 20.02 10.77
CA ASP A 286 10.18 20.96 10.78
C ASP A 286 10.44 21.45 9.33
N PRO A 287 10.33 22.76 9.05
CA PRO A 287 10.59 23.30 7.72
C PRO A 287 11.91 22.81 7.12
N ARG A 288 12.96 22.68 7.93
CA ARG A 288 14.31 22.26 7.49
C ARG A 288 14.34 20.83 6.94
N GLU A 289 13.45 19.97 7.41
CA GLU A 289 13.32 18.58 6.96
C GLU A 289 12.19 18.38 5.95
N ALA A 290 11.22 19.30 5.86
CA ALA A 290 10.05 19.21 4.99
C ALA A 290 10.42 18.85 3.54
N ALA A 291 11.34 19.61 2.92
CA ALA A 291 11.77 19.35 1.56
C ALA A 291 12.32 17.93 1.38
N LYS A 292 13.28 17.53 2.24
CA LYS A 292 13.92 16.21 2.14
C LYS A 292 12.91 15.08 2.32
N THR A 293 11.98 15.24 3.27
CA THR A 293 10.95 14.25 3.56
C THR A 293 9.95 14.11 2.42
N ILE A 294 9.47 15.22 1.85
CA ILE A 294 8.59 15.22 0.68
C ILE A 294 9.29 14.51 -0.49
N TYR A 295 10.55 14.87 -0.80
CA TYR A 295 11.30 14.22 -1.87
C TYR A 295 11.51 12.72 -1.63
N MET A 296 11.84 12.33 -0.40
CA MET A 296 12.00 10.93 -0.02
C MET A 296 10.70 10.14 -0.24
N LEU A 297 9.58 10.64 0.31
CA LEU A 297 8.28 9.97 0.20
C LEU A 297 7.82 9.83 -1.25
N GLY A 298 8.04 10.86 -2.08
CA GLY A 298 7.61 10.86 -3.49
C GLY A 298 8.51 10.03 -4.41
N ASN A 299 9.78 9.87 -4.07
CA ASN A 299 10.68 9.00 -4.82
C ASN A 299 10.53 7.52 -4.45
N GLY A 300 10.00 7.22 -3.26
CA GLY A 300 9.81 5.84 -2.83
C GLY A 300 11.09 5.16 -2.35
N VAL A 301 12.12 5.90 -1.95
CA VAL A 301 13.45 5.33 -1.65
C VAL A 301 14.03 5.95 -0.38
N SER A 302 14.61 5.12 0.49
CA SER A 302 15.29 5.62 1.70
C SER A 302 16.67 6.20 1.46
N LYS A 303 17.17 6.93 2.46
CA LYS A 303 18.55 7.42 2.48
C LYS A 303 19.52 6.23 2.58
N ILE A 304 20.58 6.24 1.74
CA ILE A 304 21.70 5.30 1.91
C ILE A 304 22.32 5.52 3.29
N ARG A 305 22.62 4.42 3.96
CA ARG A 305 23.48 4.40 5.14
C ARG A 305 24.63 3.44 4.91
N ALA A 306 25.82 3.85 5.31
CA ALA A 306 26.93 2.93 5.49
C ALA A 306 26.65 2.00 6.68
N THR A 307 27.06 0.75 6.58
CA THR A 307 27.11 -0.20 7.68
C THR A 307 28.32 0.12 8.57
N ARG A 308 28.38 -0.53 9.75
CA ARG A 308 29.56 -0.44 10.63
C ARG A 308 30.86 -0.89 9.95
N GLU A 309 30.74 -1.68 8.89
CA GLU A 309 31.85 -2.24 8.11
C GLU A 309 32.13 -1.42 6.82
N ALA A 310 31.58 -0.20 6.73
CA ALA A 310 31.68 0.71 5.58
C ALA A 310 31.06 0.20 4.26
N ASP A 311 30.37 -0.95 4.27
CA ASP A 311 29.56 -1.42 3.15
C ASP A 311 28.21 -0.67 3.08
N THR A 312 27.59 -0.55 1.91
CA THR A 312 26.30 0.12 1.77
C THR A 312 25.14 -0.82 2.07
N ARG A 313 24.29 -0.48 3.05
CA ARG A 313 23.07 -1.26 3.31
C ARG A 313 22.12 -1.16 2.10
N PRO A 314 21.43 -2.27 1.71
CA PRO A 314 20.39 -2.21 0.68
C PRO A 314 19.37 -1.12 1.00
N ARG A 315 19.04 -0.31 -0.01
CA ARG A 315 18.06 0.78 0.14
C ARG A 315 16.68 0.19 0.40
N ALA A 316 15.94 0.86 1.28
CA ALA A 316 14.51 0.61 1.36
C ALA A 316 13.84 1.20 0.13
N GLU A 317 12.88 0.47 -0.41
CA GLU A 317 12.00 0.98 -1.45
C GLU A 317 10.55 0.79 -1.03
N TRP A 318 9.70 1.72 -1.46
CA TRP A 318 8.25 1.65 -1.32
C TRP A 318 7.59 2.36 -2.51
N ARG A 319 6.36 1.97 -2.79
CA ARG A 319 5.52 2.64 -3.79
C ARG A 319 4.14 2.83 -3.20
N ALA A 320 3.86 4.02 -2.71
CA ALA A 320 2.59 4.34 -2.05
C ALA A 320 1.89 5.49 -2.79
N MET A 321 0.56 5.49 -2.76
CA MET A 321 -0.20 6.69 -3.11
C MET A 321 -0.23 7.61 -1.90
N LEU A 322 0.42 8.77 -2.00
CA LEU A 322 0.41 9.75 -0.92
C LEU A 322 -0.85 10.62 -1.01
N LEU A 323 -1.64 10.67 0.05
CA LEU A 323 -2.66 11.70 0.23
C LEU A 323 -2.29 12.54 1.45
N SER A 324 -2.05 13.82 1.23
CA SER A 324 -1.59 14.74 2.27
C SER A 324 -2.53 15.93 2.40
N ALA A 325 -2.56 16.57 3.57
CA ALA A 325 -3.29 17.82 3.79
C ALA A 325 -2.50 18.86 4.60
N GLY A 326 -2.84 20.13 4.38
CA GLY A 326 -2.26 21.25 5.11
C GLY A 326 -2.92 22.59 4.76
N GLU A 327 -2.59 23.62 5.53
CA GLU A 327 -3.03 25.00 5.25
C GLU A 327 -2.18 25.69 4.17
N ILE A 328 -0.93 25.25 4.05
CA ILE A 328 0.05 25.75 3.09
C ILE A 328 0.40 24.65 2.09
N GLY A 329 0.70 25.05 0.85
CA GLY A 329 1.12 24.09 -0.17
C GLY A 329 2.51 23.52 0.12
N LEU A 330 2.78 22.31 -0.42
CA LEU A 330 4.11 21.68 -0.33
C LEU A 330 5.23 22.60 -0.84
N ALA A 331 4.98 23.33 -1.93
CA ALA A 331 5.95 24.27 -2.49
C ALA A 331 6.25 25.42 -1.54
N ASP A 332 5.23 25.97 -0.89
CA ASP A 332 5.37 27.09 0.05
C ASP A 332 6.08 26.65 1.33
N LYS A 333 5.77 25.44 1.83
CA LYS A 333 6.49 24.84 2.98
C LYS A 333 7.99 24.68 2.72
N ILE A 334 8.37 24.34 1.49
CA ILE A 334 9.78 24.22 1.10
C ILE A 334 10.48 25.58 1.11
N VAL A 335 9.77 26.66 0.75
CA VAL A 335 10.30 28.03 0.75
C VAL A 335 10.45 28.57 2.17
N GLU A 336 9.51 28.27 3.07
CA GLU A 336 9.53 28.67 4.49
C GLU A 336 10.83 28.26 5.21
N ALA A 337 11.44 27.14 4.82
CA ALA A 337 12.64 26.56 5.42
C ALA A 337 13.95 27.34 5.23
N GLY A 338 13.91 28.55 4.64
CA GLY A 338 15.11 29.29 4.24
C GLY A 338 15.84 28.66 3.04
N GLY A 339 15.22 27.69 2.37
CA GLY A 339 15.66 27.15 1.09
C GLY A 339 15.39 28.16 0.00
N GLY A 340 16.23 29.19 -0.12
CA GLY A 340 16.21 30.12 -1.25
C GLY A 340 16.10 29.34 -2.57
N ARG A 341 15.39 29.90 -3.55
CA ARG A 341 15.03 29.29 -4.84
C ARG A 341 16.30 28.85 -5.61
N ARG A 342 16.89 27.72 -5.25
CA ARG A 342 18.08 27.16 -5.90
C ARG A 342 17.74 26.86 -7.36
N PRO A 343 18.58 27.22 -8.34
CA PRO A 343 18.33 26.84 -9.73
C PRO A 343 18.34 25.30 -9.82
N GLY A 344 17.16 24.69 -10.06
CA GLY A 344 16.92 23.24 -9.96
C GLY A 344 15.80 22.87 -8.99
N HIS A 345 15.56 23.69 -7.96
CA HIS A 345 14.39 23.65 -7.07
C HIS A 345 13.24 24.53 -7.58
N LYS A 346 13.14 24.73 -8.91
CA LYS A 346 11.93 25.27 -9.51
C LYS A 346 10.85 24.19 -9.45
N CYS A 347 9.59 24.63 -9.32
CA CYS A 347 8.35 23.86 -9.40
C CYS A 347 8.25 23.08 -10.73
N GLY A 348 9.08 22.05 -10.89
CA GLY A 348 9.37 21.41 -12.16
C GLY A 348 10.41 20.29 -12.11
N SER A 349 11.01 19.98 -10.95
CA SER A 349 11.69 18.69 -10.81
C SER A 349 10.69 17.55 -11.04
N PRO A 350 11.07 16.45 -11.72
CA PRO A 350 10.16 15.33 -11.98
C PRO A 350 9.46 14.83 -10.72
N THR A 351 10.18 14.76 -9.59
CA THR A 351 9.63 14.36 -8.28
C THR A 351 8.60 15.35 -7.73
N CYS A 352 8.82 16.67 -7.82
CA CYS A 352 7.77 17.62 -7.43
C CYS A 352 6.54 17.46 -8.33
N ARG A 353 6.71 17.33 -9.65
CA ARG A 353 5.58 17.11 -10.58
C ARG A 353 4.80 15.82 -10.29
N ARG A 354 5.45 14.77 -9.77
CA ARG A 354 4.81 13.51 -9.35
C ARG A 354 3.91 13.66 -8.11
N MET A 355 4.15 14.65 -7.25
CA MET A 355 3.35 14.95 -6.04
C MET A 355 2.39 16.12 -6.20
N LEU A 356 2.53 16.95 -7.25
CA LEU A 356 1.89 18.26 -7.40
C LEU A 356 0.46 18.23 -7.98
N GLY A 357 -0.34 17.23 -7.62
CA GLY A 357 -1.78 17.42 -7.63
C GLY A 357 -2.18 18.27 -6.41
N SER A 358 -1.92 19.58 -6.41
CA SER A 358 -2.45 20.46 -5.36
C SER A 358 -3.90 20.79 -5.69
N VAL A 359 -4.83 20.27 -4.91
CA VAL A 359 -6.26 20.49 -5.12
C VAL A 359 -6.81 21.34 -3.98
N SER A 360 -7.53 22.41 -4.34
CA SER A 360 -8.18 23.27 -3.36
C SER A 360 -9.33 22.54 -2.66
N ALA A 361 -9.27 22.54 -1.33
CA ALA A 361 -10.28 21.91 -0.48
C ALA A 361 -11.58 22.73 -0.34
N CYS A 362 -11.64 23.96 -0.86
CA CYS A 362 -12.80 24.84 -0.64
C CYS A 362 -14.03 24.37 -1.44
N SER A 363 -15.13 24.07 -0.76
CA SER A 363 -16.43 23.73 -1.36
C SER A 363 -17.30 24.97 -1.46
N SER A 364 -17.32 25.63 -2.62
CA SER A 364 -18.30 26.68 -2.89
C SER A 364 -19.62 26.07 -3.37
N ALA A 365 -20.63 26.16 -2.50
CA ALA A 365 -22.07 26.27 -2.77
C ALA A 365 -22.80 25.20 -3.62
N LEU A 366 -23.65 24.45 -2.92
CA LEU A 366 -24.96 24.02 -3.42
C LEU A 366 -25.75 25.25 -3.90
N THR A 367 -26.28 25.21 -5.12
CA THR A 367 -27.52 25.91 -5.45
C THR A 367 -28.46 24.89 -6.08
N ALA A 368 -29.59 24.67 -5.40
CA ALA A 368 -30.67 23.82 -5.82
C ALA A 368 -31.15 24.20 -7.24
N TRP A 369 -31.34 23.21 -8.10
CA TRP A 369 -32.10 23.39 -9.35
C TRP A 369 -33.33 22.48 -9.33
N SER A 370 -34.46 23.14 -9.11
CA SER A 370 -35.81 22.69 -9.37
C SER A 370 -35.95 22.30 -10.84
N LEU A 371 -36.59 21.16 -11.09
CA LEU A 371 -37.02 20.72 -12.43
C LEU A 371 -37.92 21.76 -13.11
N PRO A 372 -37.73 22.06 -14.41
CA PRO A 372 -38.81 22.54 -15.24
C PRO A 372 -39.40 21.41 -16.10
N SER A 373 -40.72 21.43 -16.10
CA SER A 373 -41.69 20.63 -16.84
C SER A 373 -41.54 20.70 -18.37
N SER A 374 -41.82 19.55 -18.99
CA SER A 374 -42.31 19.27 -20.37
C SER A 374 -42.20 20.36 -21.48
N PRO A 375 -41.74 20.01 -22.70
CA PRO A 375 -41.81 20.91 -23.85
C PRO A 375 -43.12 20.76 -24.66
N ARG A 376 -43.65 21.88 -25.14
CA ARG A 376 -44.53 21.97 -26.32
C ARG A 376 -44.13 23.20 -27.18
N PRO A 377 -44.47 23.23 -28.48
CA PRO A 377 -43.47 23.59 -29.50
C PRO A 377 -43.67 24.94 -30.21
N ALA A 378 -42.57 25.33 -30.88
CA ALA A 378 -42.44 26.10 -32.12
C ALA A 378 -42.95 27.56 -32.19
N ARG A 379 -42.05 28.46 -32.60
CA ARG A 379 -42.33 29.49 -33.62
C ARG A 379 -41.05 30.02 -34.28
N ASN A 380 -41.09 30.02 -35.62
CA ASN A 380 -40.12 30.56 -36.57
C ASN A 380 -39.80 32.05 -36.36
N ARG A 381 -38.56 32.43 -36.69
CA ARG A 381 -38.13 33.69 -37.37
C ARG A 381 -36.65 33.51 -37.78
N HIS A 382 -36.36 33.14 -39.02
CA HIS A 382 -35.82 34.02 -40.07
C HIS A 382 -34.68 34.95 -39.63
N CYS A 383 -33.44 34.59 -39.97
CA CYS A 383 -32.34 35.54 -40.12
C CYS A 383 -31.59 35.27 -41.43
N ARG A 384 -31.42 36.35 -42.20
CA ARG A 384 -30.83 36.44 -43.53
C ARG A 384 -29.31 36.24 -43.47
N SER A 385 -28.79 35.53 -44.46
CA SER A 385 -27.37 35.45 -44.80
C SER A 385 -26.93 36.72 -45.52
N THR A 386 -25.87 37.36 -45.03
CA THR A 386 -25.09 38.34 -45.81
C THR A 386 -23.67 37.81 -45.97
N VAL A 387 -23.30 37.66 -47.23
CA VAL A 387 -22.00 37.26 -47.75
C VAL A 387 -20.98 38.38 -47.54
N GLN A 388 -19.75 38.04 -47.14
CA GLN A 388 -18.59 38.81 -47.57
C GLN A 388 -17.42 37.87 -47.88
N GLN A 389 -16.93 38.03 -49.10
CA GLN A 389 -15.88 37.26 -49.74
C GLN A 389 -14.49 37.72 -49.29
N GLY A 390 -13.56 36.78 -49.21
CA GLY A 390 -12.11 37.01 -49.23
C GLY A 390 -11.48 35.93 -50.13
N PRO A 391 -10.65 36.26 -51.14
CA PRO A 391 -10.40 35.33 -52.24
C PRO A 391 -8.98 34.71 -52.24
N HIS A 392 -8.87 33.62 -53.02
CA HIS A 392 -7.68 33.05 -53.67
C HIS A 392 -6.57 32.44 -52.78
N SER A 393 -5.95 31.28 -53.06
CA SER A 393 -6.05 30.33 -54.17
C SER A 393 -5.10 29.14 -53.94
N LEU A 394 -5.53 27.92 -54.33
CA LEU A 394 -4.78 26.87 -55.07
C LEU A 394 -3.52 26.24 -54.39
N ARG A 395 -3.36 24.91 -54.24
CA ARG A 395 -3.46 23.79 -55.21
C ARG A 395 -3.51 22.44 -54.48
N LEU A 396 -4.14 21.45 -55.12
CA LEU A 396 -4.25 20.03 -54.74
C LEU A 396 -3.32 19.12 -55.59
N SER A 397 -2.85 18.04 -54.94
CA SER A 397 -2.70 16.65 -55.46
C SER A 397 -1.55 16.28 -56.42
N PRO A 398 -1.25 14.97 -56.68
CA PRO A 398 -1.78 13.72 -56.08
C PRO A 398 -0.73 12.64 -55.71
N ALA A 399 -1.23 11.55 -55.11
CA ALA A 399 -0.57 10.27 -54.88
C ALA A 399 -0.40 9.41 -56.16
N THR A 400 0.60 8.52 -56.15
CA THR A 400 0.67 7.35 -57.06
C THR A 400 1.43 6.17 -56.42
N ARG A 401 0.78 4.99 -56.45
CA ARG A 401 1.31 3.61 -56.36
C ARG A 401 0.80 2.90 -57.63
N PRO A 402 1.43 1.83 -58.22
CA PRO A 402 1.52 0.50 -57.57
C PRO A 402 2.61 -0.54 -58.05
N ARG A 403 2.90 -1.54 -57.16
CA ARG A 403 3.16 -3.03 -57.36
C ARG A 403 4.38 -3.56 -58.20
N PRO A 404 4.70 -4.89 -58.21
CA PRO A 404 5.11 -5.84 -57.14
C PRO A 404 6.33 -6.75 -57.55
N SER A 405 6.61 -7.85 -56.81
CA SER A 405 7.62 -8.95 -57.01
C SER A 405 9.02 -8.66 -56.43
N THR A 406 9.77 -9.54 -55.73
CA THR A 406 9.86 -11.02 -55.63
C THR A 406 10.65 -11.38 -54.34
N LEU A 407 10.39 -12.53 -53.73
CA LEU A 407 11.22 -13.23 -52.70
C LEU A 407 11.73 -14.56 -53.33
N PRO A 408 12.66 -15.36 -52.77
CA PRO A 408 13.15 -15.42 -51.37
C PRO A 408 14.67 -15.66 -51.14
N GLY A 409 15.13 -15.57 -49.88
CA GLY A 409 16.41 -16.15 -49.41
C GLY A 409 16.82 -15.71 -47.99
N PRO A 410 17.34 -16.58 -47.11
CA PRO A 410 17.16 -16.47 -45.65
C PRO A 410 18.37 -15.88 -44.91
N ILE A 411 18.18 -14.88 -44.04
CA ILE A 411 19.25 -14.39 -43.14
C ILE A 411 18.69 -14.06 -41.75
N SER A 412 19.21 -14.80 -40.76
CA SER A 412 19.32 -14.58 -39.31
C SER A 412 18.28 -13.74 -38.57
N ARG A 413 17.63 -14.39 -37.58
CA ARG A 413 16.80 -13.76 -36.53
C ARG A 413 17.63 -12.75 -35.70
N ARG A 414 17.50 -11.45 -36.01
CA ARG A 414 17.72 -10.38 -35.03
C ARG A 414 16.35 -9.98 -34.45
N SER A 415 16.24 -10.09 -33.13
CA SER A 415 15.09 -9.65 -32.35
C SER A 415 14.89 -8.14 -32.53
N ARG A 416 13.83 -7.75 -33.25
CA ARG A 416 13.34 -6.38 -33.19
C ARG A 416 12.65 -6.20 -31.83
N ARG A 417 13.37 -5.59 -30.88
CA ARG A 417 12.72 -4.88 -29.78
C ARG A 417 11.85 -3.80 -30.42
N ALA A 418 10.54 -3.94 -30.31
CA ALA A 418 9.63 -2.83 -30.53
C ALA A 418 10.01 -1.75 -29.51
N CYS A 419 10.59 -0.65 -29.98
CA CYS A 419 10.66 0.59 -29.23
C CYS A 419 9.20 1.04 -28.99
N TRP A 420 8.62 0.61 -27.87
CA TRP A 420 7.54 1.35 -27.25
C TRP A 420 8.14 2.69 -26.83
N GLN A 421 7.92 3.71 -27.65
CA GLN A 421 8.06 5.08 -27.17
C GLN A 421 7.05 5.26 -26.03
N PRO A 422 7.45 5.78 -24.86
CA PRO A 422 6.48 6.14 -23.84
C PRO A 422 5.52 7.15 -24.44
N ALA A 423 4.22 6.84 -24.39
CA ALA A 423 3.18 7.80 -24.72
C ALA A 423 3.45 9.09 -23.92
N PRO A 424 3.37 10.27 -24.56
CA PRO A 424 3.58 11.53 -23.85
C PRO A 424 2.59 11.56 -22.68
N SER A 425 3.12 11.94 -21.51
CA SER A 425 2.36 12.12 -20.28
C SER A 425 1.02 12.78 -20.59
N LEU A 426 -0.08 12.15 -20.18
CA LEU A 426 -1.41 12.76 -20.24
C LEU A 426 -1.41 13.93 -19.24
N MET A 427 -0.82 15.06 -19.66
CA MET A 427 -0.94 16.34 -18.99
C MET A 427 -2.35 16.82 -19.25
N VAL A 428 -3.25 16.62 -18.28
CA VAL A 428 -4.46 17.43 -18.21
C VAL A 428 -4.00 18.84 -17.82
N ARG A 429 -3.74 19.69 -18.83
CA ARG A 429 -3.72 21.15 -18.63
C ARG A 429 -5.17 21.58 -18.42
N LEU A 430 -5.55 21.85 -17.18
CA LEU A 430 -6.68 22.74 -16.89
C LEU A 430 -6.22 24.18 -17.17
N SER A 431 -6.20 24.58 -18.43
CA SER A 431 -6.05 25.99 -18.82
C SER A 431 -7.41 26.67 -18.76
N GLU A 432 -7.47 27.72 -17.93
CA GLU A 432 -8.31 28.93 -18.04
C GLU A 432 -9.70 28.76 -18.65
N TRP A 433 -10.73 28.82 -17.81
CA TRP A 433 -12.09 29.11 -18.27
C TRP A 433 -12.33 30.63 -18.21
N PRO A 434 -12.81 31.23 -19.31
CA PRO A 434 -13.03 32.67 -19.41
C PRO A 434 -14.19 33.10 -18.51
N SER A 435 -13.99 34.22 -17.81
CA SER A 435 -15.04 34.95 -17.10
C SER A 435 -16.15 35.35 -18.06
N ALA A 436 -17.38 34.93 -17.79
CA ALA A 436 -18.57 35.51 -18.38
C ALA A 436 -19.45 36.08 -17.25
N SER A 437 -19.38 37.40 -17.08
CA SER A 437 -20.42 38.21 -16.42
C SER A 437 -21.65 38.29 -17.35
N PRO A 438 -22.86 38.53 -16.82
CA PRO A 438 -23.23 39.86 -16.32
C PRO A 438 -23.29 39.97 -14.80
#